data_AF-A0A399F8R8-F1
#
_entry.id   AF-A0A399F8R8-F1
#
_cell.length_a   1.000
_cell.length_b   1.000
_cell.length_c   1.000
_cell.angle_alpha   90.00
_cell.angle_beta   90.00
_cell.angle_gamma   90.00
#
_symmetry.space_group_name_H-M   'P 1'
#
loop_
_entity.id
_entity.type
_entity.pdbx_description
1 polymer ?
#
loop_
_entity_poly.entity_id
_entity_poly.type
_entity_poly.pdbx_seq_one_letter_code
_entity_poly.pdbx_strand_id
1 'polypeptide(L)'
;MRYKSGFTLLEILVALGILGVLSVIFLQIFTNTLSTTTNLNSRNNLINEGQLAVRVISSRLQEACYVYPQGSTITLTSSGWTTQKTVGGSGYNWVVGADPIVAMLLPPEPGSNQYRFFAYFAMTRAFYQSNASASERLEPDTQNTNALVLMEYRANIDSSLSLSTGQTCQVLAANLAGGTDTTDPSVTPTNLPLQPLTGSRRGIVLVDYVQPGTPLFTVPATTGGASAPSVGINLSFLKQVQGRTLVVNGASANGLNITVFPRNINAGAATN
;
A
#
# COMPACT_ATOMS: atom_id res chain seq x y z
N MET A 1 39.46 -70.67 -20.72
CA MET A 1 40.47 -69.60 -20.80
C MET A 1 39.78 -68.27 -20.58
N ARG A 2 40.05 -67.58 -19.46
CA ARG A 2 39.43 -66.29 -19.12
C ARG A 2 40.30 -65.17 -19.69
N TYR A 3 39.81 -64.47 -20.71
CA TYR A 3 40.40 -63.19 -21.10
C TYR A 3 40.18 -62.19 -19.95
N LYS A 4 41.25 -61.83 -19.24
CA LYS A 4 41.26 -60.65 -18.38
C LYS A 4 41.50 -59.45 -19.31
N SER A 5 40.43 -58.84 -19.81
CA SER A 5 40.52 -57.54 -20.48
C SER A 5 40.96 -56.50 -19.45
N GLY A 6 42.22 -56.06 -19.53
CA GLY A 6 42.74 -54.98 -18.72
C GLY A 6 42.12 -53.66 -19.18
N PHE A 7 41.52 -52.93 -18.24
CA PHE A 7 40.98 -51.59 -18.48
C PHE A 7 42.10 -50.71 -19.05
N THR A 8 41.90 -50.16 -20.25
CA THR A 8 42.92 -49.28 -20.84
C THR A 8 42.83 -47.89 -20.21
N LEU A 9 43.98 -47.22 -20.03
CA LEU A 9 44.05 -45.88 -19.44
C LEU A 9 43.20 -44.86 -20.24
N LEU A 10 43.09 -45.07 -21.55
CA LEU A 10 42.22 -44.31 -22.45
C LEU A 10 40.75 -44.41 -22.05
N GLU A 11 40.28 -45.59 -21.67
CA GLU A 11 38.87 -45.86 -21.36
C GLU A 11 38.45 -45.19 -20.05
N ILE A 12 39.34 -45.13 -19.06
CA ILE A 12 39.13 -44.34 -17.83
C ILE A 12 39.09 -42.85 -18.14
N LEU A 13 39.97 -42.36 -19.02
CA LEU A 13 40.01 -40.93 -19.40
C LEU A 13 38.72 -40.50 -20.11
N VAL A 14 38.22 -41.30 -21.05
CA VAL A 14 36.96 -41.04 -21.77
C VAL A 14 35.79 -41.08 -20.80
N ALA A 15 35.73 -42.06 -19.90
CA ALA A 15 34.68 -42.14 -18.89
C ALA A 15 34.67 -40.92 -17.95
N LEU A 16 35.84 -40.46 -17.49
CA LEU A 16 35.98 -39.24 -16.67
C LEU A 16 35.57 -37.98 -17.43
N GLY A 17 35.93 -37.87 -18.71
CA GLY A 17 35.52 -36.75 -19.56
C GLY A 17 33.99 -36.68 -19.69
N ILE A 18 33.34 -37.81 -19.97
CA ILE A 18 31.88 -37.90 -20.07
C ILE A 18 31.23 -37.58 -18.72
N LEU A 19 31.73 -38.14 -17.61
CA LEU A 19 31.22 -37.85 -16.27
C LEU A 19 31.37 -36.36 -15.90
N GLY A 20 32.47 -35.73 -16.27
CA GLY A 20 32.68 -34.30 -16.07
C GLY A 20 31.65 -33.45 -16.82
N VAL A 21 31.41 -33.76 -18.09
CA VAL A 21 30.40 -33.06 -18.90
C VAL A 21 28.99 -33.27 -18.33
N LEU A 22 28.64 -34.50 -17.98
CA LEU A 22 27.34 -34.81 -17.36
C LEU A 22 27.15 -34.05 -16.04
N SER A 23 28.19 -34.00 -15.19
CA SER A 23 28.13 -33.28 -13.90
C SER A 23 27.85 -31.79 -14.08
N VAL A 24 28.46 -31.14 -15.08
CA VAL A 24 28.21 -29.73 -15.41
C VAL A 24 26.76 -29.51 -15.84
N ILE A 25 26.22 -30.39 -16.68
CA ILE A 25 24.82 -30.32 -17.13
C ILE A 25 23.86 -30.47 -15.95
N PHE A 26 24.10 -31.43 -15.05
CA PHE A 26 23.28 -31.61 -13.85
C PHE A 26 23.33 -30.40 -12.92
N LEU A 27 24.51 -29.81 -12.73
CA LEU A 27 24.66 -28.59 -11.93
C LEU A 27 23.84 -27.42 -12.52
N GLN A 28 23.83 -27.28 -13.84
CA GLN A 28 23.06 -26.24 -14.53
C GLN A 28 21.54 -26.46 -14.39
N ILE A 29 21.06 -27.69 -14.50
CA ILE A 29 19.64 -28.01 -14.28
C ILE A 29 19.24 -27.73 -12.83
N PHE A 30 20.08 -28.12 -11.87
CA PHE A 30 19.80 -27.92 -10.46
C PHE A 30 19.74 -26.43 -10.08
N THR A 31 20.70 -25.62 -10.53
CA THR A 31 20.71 -24.16 -10.31
C THR A 31 19.52 -23.45 -10.97
N ASN A 32 19.12 -23.88 -12.17
CA ASN A 32 17.92 -23.38 -12.84
C ASN A 32 16.63 -23.76 -12.09
N THR A 33 16.56 -24.97 -11.52
CA THR A 33 15.40 -25.44 -10.76
C THR A 33 15.25 -24.68 -9.43
N LEU A 34 16.37 -24.48 -8.72
CA LEU A 34 16.40 -23.72 -7.47
C LEU A 34 16.01 -22.26 -7.69
N SER A 35 16.59 -21.59 -8.69
CA SER A 35 16.24 -20.20 -9.00
C SER A 35 14.78 -20.05 -9.42
N THR A 36 14.23 -20.99 -10.19
CA THR A 36 12.81 -21.00 -10.56
C THR A 36 11.92 -21.14 -9.32
N THR A 37 12.25 -22.05 -8.40
CA THR A 37 11.49 -22.25 -7.16
C THR A 37 11.51 -21.01 -6.27
N THR A 38 12.68 -20.38 -6.09
CA THR A 38 12.81 -19.14 -5.31
C THR A 38 12.01 -17.99 -5.91
N ASN A 39 12.01 -17.86 -7.24
CA ASN A 39 11.23 -16.84 -7.94
C ASN A 39 9.72 -17.07 -7.81
N LEU A 40 9.26 -18.32 -7.94
CA LEU A 40 7.84 -18.68 -7.75
C LEU A 40 7.39 -18.41 -6.31
N ASN A 41 8.20 -18.78 -5.31
CA ASN A 41 7.89 -18.51 -3.91
C ASN A 41 7.85 -17.00 -3.63
N SER A 42 8.81 -16.24 -4.14
CA SER A 42 8.83 -14.78 -4.00
C SER A 42 7.60 -14.15 -4.64
N ARG A 43 7.19 -14.62 -5.82
CA ARG A 43 5.99 -14.16 -6.52
C ARG A 43 4.73 -14.45 -5.73
N ASN A 44 4.58 -15.67 -5.22
CA ASN A 44 3.41 -16.06 -4.43
C ASN A 44 3.31 -15.25 -3.14
N ASN A 45 4.43 -14.98 -2.47
CA ASN A 45 4.44 -14.13 -1.28
C ASN A 45 3.98 -12.69 -1.61
N LEU A 46 4.53 -12.08 -2.66
CA LEU A 46 4.12 -10.73 -3.09
C LEU A 46 2.64 -10.66 -3.50
N ILE A 47 2.12 -11.69 -4.17
CA ILE A 47 0.68 -11.78 -4.50
C ILE A 47 -0.16 -11.83 -3.23
N ASN A 48 0.21 -12.70 -2.28
CA ASN A 48 -0.55 -12.89 -1.05
C ASN A 48 -0.53 -11.63 -0.17
N GLU A 49 0.64 -11.02 0.02
CA GLU A 49 0.81 -9.77 0.75
C GLU A 49 0.05 -8.62 0.08
N GLY A 50 0.12 -8.52 -1.26
CA GLY A 50 -0.61 -7.52 -2.01
C GLY A 50 -2.13 -7.68 -1.90
N GLN A 51 -2.66 -8.91 -1.98
CA GLN A 51 -4.09 -9.18 -1.81
C GLN A 51 -4.55 -8.83 -0.39
N LEU A 52 -3.74 -9.12 0.63
CA LEU A 52 -4.02 -8.73 2.00
C LEU A 52 -4.05 -7.21 2.16
N ALA A 53 -3.08 -6.49 1.59
CA ALA A 53 -3.03 -5.03 1.63
C ALA A 53 -4.28 -4.41 0.97
N VAL A 54 -4.65 -4.86 -0.24
CA VAL A 54 -5.86 -4.40 -0.92
C VAL A 54 -7.12 -4.70 -0.09
N ARG A 55 -7.21 -5.89 0.54
CA ARG A 55 -8.35 -6.24 1.40
C ARG A 55 -8.46 -5.34 2.62
N VAL A 56 -7.34 -5.04 3.29
CA VAL A 56 -7.31 -4.15 4.44
C VAL A 56 -7.76 -2.74 4.05
N ILE A 57 -7.16 -2.18 2.99
CA ILE A 57 -7.47 -0.82 2.52
C ILE A 57 -8.94 -0.73 2.07
N SER A 58 -9.40 -1.71 1.28
CA SER A 58 -10.79 -1.72 0.80
C SER A 58 -11.80 -1.88 1.92
N SER A 59 -11.52 -2.69 2.94
CA SER A 59 -12.38 -2.80 4.13
C SER A 59 -12.53 -1.47 4.84
N ARG A 60 -11.42 -0.72 5.02
CA ARG A 60 -11.44 0.59 5.67
C ARG A 60 -12.15 1.66 4.82
N LEU A 61 -11.94 1.63 3.51
CA LEU A 61 -12.66 2.51 2.58
C LEU A 61 -14.16 2.22 2.54
N GLN A 62 -14.59 0.97 2.65
CA GLN A 62 -16.02 0.63 2.74
C GLN A 62 -16.67 1.17 4.01
N GLU A 63 -15.93 1.22 5.11
CA GLU A 63 -16.36 1.77 6.40
C GLU A 63 -16.29 3.31 6.45
N ALA A 64 -15.62 3.97 5.50
CA ALA A 64 -15.39 5.40 5.55
C ALA A 64 -16.71 6.20 5.48
N CYS A 65 -16.85 7.16 6.40
CA CYS A 65 -17.89 8.18 6.37
C CYS A 65 -17.57 9.28 5.36
N TYR A 66 -16.28 9.58 5.16
CA TYR A 66 -15.80 10.62 4.26
C TYR A 66 -14.46 10.20 3.66
N VAL A 67 -14.30 10.44 2.36
CA VAL A 67 -13.04 10.23 1.63
C VAL A 67 -12.63 11.56 1.03
N TYR A 68 -11.40 11.99 1.30
CA TYR A 68 -10.91 13.27 0.80
C TYR A 68 -10.83 13.23 -0.72
N PRO A 69 -11.48 14.18 -1.43
CA PRO A 69 -11.48 14.20 -2.89
C PRO A 69 -10.14 14.66 -3.46
N GLN A 70 -9.94 14.44 -4.76
CA GLN A 70 -8.77 14.94 -5.48
C GLN A 70 -8.61 16.46 -5.32
N GLY A 71 -7.37 16.90 -5.15
CA GLY A 71 -7.01 18.31 -4.92
C GLY A 71 -6.98 18.71 -3.44
N SER A 72 -7.50 17.87 -2.55
CA SER A 72 -7.42 18.12 -1.10
C SER A 72 -5.97 18.07 -0.61
N THR A 73 -5.55 19.08 0.15
CA THR A 73 -4.25 19.09 0.83
C THR A 73 -4.40 18.62 2.27
N ILE A 74 -3.57 17.67 2.67
CA ILE A 74 -3.62 16.99 3.97
C ILE A 74 -2.22 16.98 4.57
N THR A 75 -2.13 17.38 5.84
CA THR A 75 -0.91 17.37 6.63
C THR A 75 -1.04 16.29 7.69
N LEU A 76 -0.37 15.14 7.48
CA LEU A 76 -0.45 14.00 8.40
C LEU A 76 0.15 14.33 9.77
N THR A 77 1.33 14.95 9.75
CA THR A 77 2.06 15.51 10.90
C THR A 77 2.84 16.74 10.43
N SER A 78 3.41 17.53 11.34
CA SER A 78 4.32 18.64 10.99
C SER A 78 5.81 18.27 11.15
N SER A 79 6.09 17.08 11.66
CA SER A 79 7.44 16.56 11.93
C SER A 79 7.48 15.02 11.91
N GLY A 80 8.69 14.46 11.85
CA GLY A 80 8.93 13.01 11.90
C GLY A 80 9.05 12.35 10.52
N TRP A 81 10.01 11.44 10.34
CA TRP A 81 10.31 10.88 9.03
C TRP A 81 9.24 9.91 8.49
N THR A 82 8.43 9.27 9.36
CA THR A 82 7.49 8.20 8.96
C THR A 82 6.29 8.65 8.13
N THR A 83 6.02 9.95 8.08
CA THR A 83 4.89 10.59 7.37
C THR A 83 5.38 11.62 6.36
N GLN A 84 6.70 11.73 6.21
CA GLN A 84 7.31 12.66 5.27
C GLN A 84 7.09 12.17 3.84
N LYS A 85 6.66 13.09 2.98
CA LYS A 85 6.54 12.87 1.56
C LYS A 85 7.92 12.68 0.96
N THR A 86 8.06 11.60 0.20
CA THR A 86 9.31 11.21 -0.49
C THR A 86 9.09 10.89 -1.97
N VAL A 87 7.84 10.70 -2.38
CA VAL A 87 7.44 10.48 -3.77
C VAL A 87 6.80 11.77 -4.28
N GLY A 88 7.27 12.29 -5.42
CA GLY A 88 6.71 13.49 -6.04
C GLY A 88 6.99 14.81 -5.30
N GLY A 89 7.90 14.82 -4.31
CA GLY A 89 8.29 16.02 -3.58
C GLY A 89 8.84 15.71 -2.18
N SER A 90 8.99 16.77 -1.38
CA SER A 90 9.41 16.70 0.02
C SER A 90 8.46 17.52 0.92
N GLY A 91 8.43 17.20 2.21
CA GLY A 91 7.63 17.90 3.21
C GLY A 91 6.51 17.03 3.77
N TYR A 92 5.48 17.67 4.33
CA TYR A 92 4.41 17.00 5.08
C TYR A 92 3.01 17.23 4.51
N ASN A 93 2.92 18.04 3.45
CA ASN A 93 1.68 18.35 2.77
C ASN A 93 1.50 17.36 1.63
N TRP A 94 0.44 16.57 1.74
CA TRP A 94 0.04 15.53 0.81
C TRP A 94 -1.19 15.98 0.03
N VAL A 95 -1.12 15.93 -1.30
CA VAL A 95 -2.21 16.35 -2.18
C VAL A 95 -2.87 15.13 -2.78
N VAL A 96 -4.13 14.88 -2.45
CA VAL A 96 -4.88 13.73 -2.96
C VAL A 96 -4.99 13.78 -4.49
N GLY A 97 -4.65 12.68 -5.15
CA GLY A 97 -4.67 12.54 -6.62
C GLY A 97 -3.45 13.10 -7.35
N ALA A 98 -2.60 13.89 -6.67
CA ALA A 98 -1.26 14.24 -7.19
C ALA A 98 -0.18 13.38 -6.52
N ASP A 99 -0.34 13.11 -5.23
CA ASP A 99 0.55 12.28 -4.44
C ASP A 99 -0.02 10.87 -4.28
N PRO A 100 0.83 9.86 -4.03
CA PRO A 100 0.37 8.48 -3.80
C PRO A 100 -0.23 8.34 -2.41
N ILE A 101 -1.34 9.04 -2.15
CA ILE A 101 -2.07 9.06 -0.89
C ILE A 101 -3.57 8.88 -1.14
N VAL A 102 -4.21 8.14 -0.24
CA VAL A 102 -5.66 8.22 0.00
C VAL A 102 -5.86 8.45 1.48
N ALA A 103 -6.79 9.35 1.81
CA ALA A 103 -7.16 9.65 3.18
C ALA A 103 -8.67 9.58 3.34
N MET A 104 -9.10 9.22 4.55
CA MET A 104 -10.51 8.98 4.86
C MET A 104 -10.78 9.16 6.34
N LEU A 105 -12.05 9.35 6.67
CA LEU A 105 -12.57 9.40 8.02
C LEU A 105 -13.48 8.21 8.24
N LEU A 106 -13.16 7.43 9.27
CA LEU A 106 -13.93 6.30 9.74
C LEU A 106 -14.79 6.71 10.93
N PRO A 107 -15.94 6.06 11.12
CA PRO A 107 -16.79 6.30 12.28
C PRO A 107 -16.02 6.07 13.59
N PRO A 108 -16.49 6.69 14.69
CA PRO A 108 -15.92 6.46 16.01
C PRO A 108 -15.93 4.98 16.41
N GLU A 109 -15.01 4.61 17.29
CA GLU A 109 -15.05 3.30 17.93
C GLU A 109 -16.22 3.21 18.92
N PRO A 110 -16.76 2.00 19.16
CA PRO A 110 -17.74 1.80 20.23
C PRO A 110 -17.21 2.36 21.56
N GLY A 111 -17.95 3.31 22.14
CA GLY A 111 -17.55 3.99 23.38
C GLY A 111 -16.69 5.26 23.20
N SER A 112 -16.44 5.68 21.96
CA SER A 112 -15.83 6.97 21.63
C SER A 112 -16.75 7.79 20.72
N ASN A 113 -16.68 9.11 20.83
CA ASN A 113 -17.37 10.04 19.91
C ASN A 113 -16.42 10.68 18.90
N GLN A 114 -15.14 10.28 18.90
CA GLN A 114 -14.12 10.84 18.02
C GLN A 114 -14.03 10.04 16.71
N TYR A 115 -14.19 10.74 15.59
CA TYR A 115 -13.89 10.17 14.28
C TYR A 115 -12.42 9.79 14.16
N ARG A 116 -12.18 8.73 13.39
CA ARG A 116 -10.84 8.19 13.16
C ARG A 116 -10.37 8.57 11.78
N PHE A 117 -9.27 9.31 11.72
CA PHE A 117 -8.56 9.63 10.49
C PHE A 117 -7.65 8.46 10.11
N PHE A 118 -7.76 8.01 8.86
CA PHE A 118 -6.88 7.03 8.26
C PHE A 118 -6.28 7.61 6.97
N ALA A 119 -4.99 7.36 6.74
CA ALA A 119 -4.36 7.61 5.46
C ALA A 119 -3.47 6.45 5.06
N TYR A 120 -3.53 6.07 3.79
CA TYR A 120 -2.60 5.16 3.15
C TYR A 120 -1.76 5.95 2.17
N PHE A 121 -0.44 5.89 2.30
CA PHE A 121 0.47 6.66 1.46
C PHE A 121 1.74 5.88 1.16
N ALA A 122 2.35 6.16 0.01
CA ALA A 122 3.61 5.52 -0.35
C ALA A 122 4.82 6.40 -0.02
N MET A 123 5.89 5.73 0.41
CA MET A 123 7.21 6.35 0.57
C MET A 123 8.29 5.51 -0.11
N THR A 124 9.43 6.12 -0.45
CA THR A 124 10.53 5.37 -1.06
C THR A 124 11.17 4.43 -0.04
N ARG A 125 11.45 3.20 -0.47
CA ARG A 125 12.08 2.19 0.39
C ARG A 125 13.47 2.62 0.84
N ALA A 126 14.25 3.25 -0.04
CA ALA A 126 15.55 3.81 0.33
C ALA A 126 15.47 4.80 1.50
N PHE A 127 14.50 5.72 1.48
CA PHE A 127 14.31 6.69 2.56
C PHE A 127 13.80 6.01 3.85
N TYR A 128 12.90 5.03 3.72
CA TYR A 128 12.47 4.24 4.87
C TYR A 128 13.66 3.56 5.54
N GLN A 129 14.48 2.83 4.78
CA GLN A 129 15.61 2.07 5.28
C GLN A 129 16.69 2.95 5.95
N SER A 130 16.92 4.17 5.43
CA SER A 130 17.90 5.09 5.99
C SER A 130 17.48 5.71 7.33
N ASN A 131 16.17 5.78 7.61
CA ASN A 131 15.64 6.44 8.81
C ASN A 131 15.04 5.46 9.83
N ALA A 132 14.63 4.27 9.41
CA ALA A 132 14.02 3.26 10.28
C ALA A 132 14.98 2.86 11.42
N SER A 133 14.41 2.72 12.62
CA SER A 133 15.11 2.15 13.77
C SER A 133 15.40 0.66 13.53
N ALA A 134 16.34 0.06 14.27
CA ALA A 134 16.70 -1.35 14.09
C ALA A 134 15.51 -2.32 14.24
N SER A 135 14.52 -1.98 15.07
CA SER A 135 13.30 -2.77 15.29
C SER A 135 12.23 -2.63 14.20
N GLU A 136 12.33 -1.58 13.37
CA GLU A 136 11.34 -1.28 12.32
C GLU A 136 11.92 -1.51 10.93
N ARG A 137 13.24 -1.65 10.83
CA ARG A 137 13.96 -1.76 9.58
C ARG A 137 13.52 -3.01 8.82
N LEU A 138 13.19 -2.82 7.54
CA LEU A 138 12.89 -3.92 6.63
C LEU A 138 14.17 -4.69 6.33
N GLU A 139 14.05 -5.93 5.87
CA GLU A 139 15.20 -6.72 5.46
C GLU A 139 16.06 -5.96 4.43
N PRO A 140 17.38 -5.85 4.62
CA PRO A 140 18.25 -5.16 3.67
C PRO A 140 18.12 -5.76 2.28
N ASP A 141 17.83 -4.92 1.29
CA ASP A 141 17.75 -5.34 -0.12
C ASP A 141 18.16 -4.16 -1.01
N THR A 142 19.42 -4.19 -1.44
CA THR A 142 20.04 -3.13 -2.23
C THR A 142 19.62 -3.16 -3.70
N GLN A 143 19.04 -4.27 -4.17
CA GLN A 143 18.55 -4.39 -5.54
C GLN A 143 17.19 -3.69 -5.71
N ASN A 144 16.49 -3.43 -4.61
CA ASN A 144 15.12 -2.91 -4.60
C ASN A 144 14.97 -1.55 -3.88
N THR A 145 16.02 -0.74 -3.86
CA THR A 145 16.01 0.59 -3.22
C THR A 145 14.96 1.55 -3.79
N ASN A 146 14.65 1.40 -5.08
CA ASN A 146 13.66 2.21 -5.81
C ASN A 146 12.21 1.74 -5.61
N ALA A 147 11.98 0.61 -4.93
CA ALA A 147 10.63 0.19 -4.61
C ALA A 147 9.97 1.17 -3.61
N LEU A 148 8.65 1.13 -3.56
CA LEU A 148 7.86 1.89 -2.62
C LEU A 148 7.44 1.01 -1.44
N VAL A 149 7.35 1.63 -0.27
CA VAL A 149 6.77 1.06 0.94
C VAL A 149 5.42 1.73 1.13
N LEU A 150 4.36 0.95 1.20
CA LEU A 150 3.03 1.46 1.50
C LEU A 150 2.89 1.56 3.01
N MET A 151 2.57 2.76 3.47
CA MET A 151 2.44 3.12 4.86
C MET A 151 0.97 3.37 5.20
N GLU A 152 0.62 3.11 6.46
CA GLU A 152 -0.65 3.45 7.06
C GLU A 152 -0.43 4.44 8.20
N TYR A 153 -1.21 5.51 8.22
CA TYR A 153 -1.27 6.46 9.31
C TYR A 153 -2.66 6.44 9.93
N ARG A 154 -2.71 6.41 11.26
CA ARG A 154 -3.94 6.41 12.04
C ARG A 154 -3.92 7.57 13.03
N ALA A 155 -5.01 8.31 13.08
CA ALA A 155 -5.25 9.35 14.04
C ALA A 155 -6.73 9.44 14.43
N ASN A 156 -7.03 10.20 15.47
CA ASN A 156 -8.35 10.72 15.76
C ASN A 156 -8.40 12.15 15.23
N ILE A 157 -9.56 12.59 14.79
CA ILE A 157 -9.81 13.99 14.48
C ILE A 157 -9.96 14.76 15.79
N ASP A 158 -9.70 16.06 15.73
CA ASP A 158 -9.94 16.98 16.84
C ASP A 158 -11.35 16.85 17.41
N SER A 159 -11.46 16.95 18.74
CA SER A 159 -12.70 16.78 19.52
C SER A 159 -13.80 17.78 19.19
N SER A 160 -13.45 18.87 18.48
CA SER A 160 -14.40 19.85 17.92
C SER A 160 -15.37 19.25 16.89
N LEU A 161 -15.03 18.10 16.29
CA LEU A 161 -15.90 17.30 15.42
C LEU A 161 -16.41 16.01 16.05
N SER A 162 -16.52 16.01 17.38
CA SER A 162 -17.23 14.91 18.05
C SER A 162 -18.70 14.88 17.61
N LEU A 163 -19.21 13.69 17.32
CA LEU A 163 -20.63 13.53 17.06
C LEU A 163 -21.39 13.93 18.33
N SER A 164 -22.32 14.87 18.19
CA SER A 164 -23.44 14.92 19.14
C SER A 164 -24.21 13.61 19.03
N THR A 165 -24.73 13.11 20.14
CA THR A 165 -25.41 11.81 20.20
C THR A 165 -26.52 11.76 19.16
N GLY A 166 -26.35 10.95 18.11
CA GLY A 166 -27.34 10.77 17.02
C GLY A 166 -26.93 11.28 15.63
N GLN A 167 -25.83 12.01 15.48
CA GLN A 167 -25.35 12.42 14.16
C GLN A 167 -24.75 11.25 13.35
N THR A 168 -25.03 11.21 12.05
CA THR A 168 -24.61 10.14 11.13
C THR A 168 -23.36 10.55 10.32
N CYS A 169 -22.70 9.58 9.68
CA CYS A 169 -21.60 9.84 8.73
C CYS A 169 -21.96 10.86 7.63
N GLN A 170 -23.25 11.00 7.30
CA GLN A 170 -23.71 11.92 6.26
C GLN A 170 -23.65 13.37 6.70
N VAL A 171 -24.02 13.65 7.96
CA VAL A 171 -23.94 14.99 8.55
C VAL A 171 -22.48 15.46 8.51
N LEU A 172 -21.54 14.58 8.90
CA LEU A 172 -20.11 14.86 8.76
C LEU A 172 -19.71 15.19 7.31
N ALA A 173 -20.11 14.36 6.34
CA ALA A 173 -19.77 14.58 4.94
C ALA A 173 -20.36 15.87 4.36
N ALA A 174 -21.59 16.23 4.76
CA ALA A 174 -22.25 17.46 4.34
C ALA A 174 -21.56 18.71 4.93
N ASN A 175 -21.23 18.68 6.21
CA ASN A 175 -20.54 19.77 6.90
C ASN A 175 -19.13 20.02 6.33
N LEU A 176 -18.44 18.94 5.95
CA LEU A 176 -17.13 18.98 5.32
C LEU A 176 -17.15 19.54 3.90
N ALA A 177 -18.25 19.31 3.18
CA ALA A 177 -18.47 19.83 1.82
C ALA A 177 -18.86 21.32 1.82
N GLY A 178 -18.69 22.03 2.95
CA GLY A 178 -19.15 23.41 3.10
C GLY A 178 -20.66 23.58 3.01
N GLY A 179 -21.42 22.48 3.06
CA GLY A 179 -22.87 22.50 3.11
C GLY A 179 -23.33 22.92 4.50
N THR A 180 -24.22 23.89 4.59
CA THR A 180 -25.02 24.11 5.79
C THR A 180 -26.02 22.96 5.89
N ASP A 181 -25.89 22.13 6.93
CA ASP A 181 -26.98 21.28 7.35
C ASP A 181 -28.16 22.18 7.80
N THR A 182 -29.21 22.26 6.98
CA THR A 182 -30.40 23.07 7.29
C THR A 182 -31.24 22.48 8.42
N THR A 183 -30.91 21.29 8.92
CA THR A 183 -31.64 20.61 9.99
C THR A 183 -30.98 20.71 11.37
N ASP A 184 -29.70 21.11 11.43
CA ASP A 184 -28.98 21.34 12.68
C ASP A 184 -28.24 22.70 12.65
N PRO A 185 -28.85 23.78 13.20
CA PRO A 185 -28.26 25.12 13.20
C PRO A 185 -27.04 25.26 14.12
N SER A 186 -26.65 24.21 14.85
CA SER A 186 -25.47 24.23 15.73
C SER A 186 -24.17 23.91 15.02
N VAL A 187 -24.20 23.40 13.78
CA VAL A 187 -22.99 23.05 13.04
C VAL A 187 -22.53 24.22 12.18
N THR A 188 -21.44 24.86 12.59
CA THR A 188 -20.78 25.88 11.78
C THR A 188 -19.97 25.19 10.67
N PRO A 189 -20.23 25.44 9.38
CA PRO A 189 -19.48 24.82 8.29
C PRO A 189 -17.99 25.18 8.45
N THR A 190 -17.17 24.16 8.65
CA THR A 190 -15.73 24.32 8.77
C THR A 190 -15.11 24.13 7.39
N ASN A 191 -14.88 25.25 6.69
CA ASN A 191 -14.23 25.28 5.37
C ASN A 191 -12.72 24.91 5.42
N LEU A 192 -12.25 24.32 6.50
CA LEU A 192 -10.85 23.92 6.66
C LEU A 192 -10.73 22.42 6.44
N PRO A 193 -9.77 21.94 5.63
CA PRO A 193 -9.54 20.52 5.47
C PRO A 193 -9.22 19.94 6.85
N LEU A 194 -10.10 19.08 7.37
CA LEU A 194 -9.89 18.48 8.68
C LEU A 194 -8.54 17.78 8.69
N GLN A 195 -7.71 18.20 9.63
CA GLN A 195 -6.40 17.61 9.81
C GLN A 195 -6.48 16.59 10.93
N PRO A 196 -5.72 15.48 10.85
CA PRO A 196 -5.56 14.61 11.98
C PRO A 196 -5.01 15.38 13.19
N LEU A 197 -5.38 14.99 14.40
CA LEU A 197 -4.70 15.48 15.60
C LEU A 197 -3.22 15.16 15.50
N THR A 198 -2.40 16.20 15.36
CA THR A 198 -0.94 16.15 15.28
C THR A 198 -0.37 15.87 16.68
N GLY A 199 -0.52 14.62 17.14
CA GLY A 199 0.26 14.07 18.26
C GLY A 199 1.51 13.34 17.77
N SER A 200 2.26 12.68 18.66
CA SER A 200 3.40 11.79 18.32
C SER A 200 2.97 10.49 17.60
N ARG A 201 2.12 10.62 16.58
CA ARG A 201 1.64 9.53 15.75
C ARG A 201 2.60 9.33 14.58
N ARG A 202 2.75 8.07 14.17
CA ARG A 202 3.72 7.65 13.16
C ARG A 202 3.05 6.79 12.11
N GLY A 203 3.60 6.81 10.90
CA GLY A 203 3.26 5.85 9.85
C GLY A 203 3.76 4.45 10.23
N ILE A 204 2.98 3.42 9.89
CA ILE A 204 3.30 2.00 10.08
C ILE A 204 3.36 1.35 8.70
N VAL A 205 4.32 0.45 8.48
CA VAL A 205 4.42 -0.30 7.22
C VAL A 205 3.22 -1.23 7.08
N LEU A 206 2.56 -1.16 5.92
CA LEU A 206 1.52 -2.10 5.52
C LEU A 206 2.07 -3.16 4.57
N VAL A 207 2.82 -2.76 3.54
CA VAL A 207 3.44 -3.68 2.57
C VAL A 207 4.67 -3.06 1.92
N ASP A 208 5.67 -3.88 1.57
CA ASP A 208 6.91 -3.50 0.88
C ASP A 208 6.84 -3.88 -0.62
N TYR A 209 7.85 -3.46 -1.39
CA TYR A 209 8.05 -3.81 -2.80
C TYR A 209 6.95 -3.31 -3.75
N VAL A 210 6.25 -2.24 -3.38
CA VAL A 210 5.25 -1.62 -4.26
C VAL A 210 5.95 -0.96 -5.45
N GLN A 211 5.45 -1.20 -6.65
CA GLN A 211 6.06 -0.72 -7.89
C GLN A 211 5.79 0.78 -8.08
N PRO A 212 6.83 1.60 -8.36
CA PRO A 212 6.64 3.00 -8.70
C PRO A 212 6.12 3.17 -10.14
N GLY A 213 5.47 4.32 -10.41
CA GLY A 213 5.15 4.78 -11.77
C GLY A 213 3.69 4.66 -12.21
N THR A 214 2.85 3.94 -11.46
CA THR A 214 1.39 3.99 -11.64
C THR A 214 0.72 4.69 -10.45
N PRO A 215 -0.37 5.44 -10.66
CA PRO A 215 -1.14 5.99 -9.54
C PRO A 215 -1.67 4.85 -8.67
N LEU A 216 -1.16 4.76 -7.44
CA LEU A 216 -1.59 3.73 -6.47
C LEU A 216 -3.05 3.90 -6.08
N PHE A 217 -3.51 5.14 -6.04
CA PHE A 217 -4.87 5.52 -5.73
C PHE A 217 -5.40 6.45 -6.82
N THR A 218 -6.62 6.17 -7.28
CA THR A 218 -7.38 7.06 -8.16
C THR A 218 -8.60 7.53 -7.41
N VAL A 219 -8.60 8.80 -7.02
CA VAL A 219 -9.72 9.45 -6.33
C VAL A 219 -10.29 10.49 -7.29
N PRO A 220 -11.60 10.49 -7.58
CA PRO A 220 -12.20 11.48 -8.45
C PRO A 220 -12.20 12.87 -7.78
N ALA A 221 -12.12 13.90 -8.62
CA ALA A 221 -12.41 15.27 -8.19
C ALA A 221 -13.91 15.40 -7.87
N THR A 222 -14.21 16.23 -6.86
CA THR A 222 -15.58 16.59 -6.49
C THR A 222 -15.71 18.10 -6.39
N THR A 223 -16.92 18.61 -6.62
CA THR A 223 -17.23 20.03 -6.46
C THR A 223 -17.49 20.35 -4.99
N GLY A 224 -16.97 21.48 -4.51
CA GLY A 224 -17.28 22.00 -3.17
C GLY A 224 -16.70 21.19 -2.00
N GLY A 225 -15.69 20.34 -2.20
CA GLY A 225 -15.13 19.53 -1.12
C GLY A 225 -16.03 18.35 -0.70
N ALA A 226 -16.97 17.94 -1.55
CA ALA A 226 -17.78 16.75 -1.29
C ALA A 226 -16.92 15.48 -1.19
N SER A 227 -17.36 14.52 -0.39
CA SER A 227 -16.68 13.23 -0.26
C SER A 227 -16.54 12.54 -1.62
N ALA A 228 -15.39 11.93 -1.88
CA ALA A 228 -15.19 11.14 -3.09
C ALA A 228 -16.18 9.94 -3.14
N PRO A 229 -16.97 9.76 -4.22
CA PRO A 229 -17.96 8.69 -4.31
C PRO A 229 -17.35 7.30 -4.51
N SER A 230 -16.10 7.24 -4.97
CA SER A 230 -15.38 5.99 -5.24
C SER A 230 -13.88 6.19 -5.12
N VAL A 231 -13.14 5.13 -4.80
CA VAL A 231 -11.68 5.10 -4.83
C VAL A 231 -11.20 3.90 -5.61
N GLY A 232 -10.40 4.13 -6.65
CA GLY A 232 -9.62 3.09 -7.31
C GLY A 232 -8.34 2.81 -6.55
N ILE A 233 -8.06 1.54 -6.28
CA ILE A 233 -6.78 1.06 -5.72
C ILE A 233 -6.11 0.27 -6.83
N ASN A 234 -4.88 0.64 -7.19
CA ASN A 234 -4.06 -0.08 -8.16
C ASN A 234 -2.70 -0.40 -7.54
N LEU A 235 -2.54 -1.62 -7.00
CA LEU A 235 -1.26 -2.06 -6.46
C LEU A 235 -0.59 -3.03 -7.44
N SER A 236 0.64 -2.71 -7.78
CA SER A 236 1.59 -3.59 -8.48
C SER A 236 2.83 -3.71 -7.61
N PHE A 237 3.52 -4.85 -7.70
CA PHE A 237 4.71 -5.13 -6.89
C PHE A 237 5.89 -5.46 -7.78
N LEU A 238 7.06 -4.97 -7.39
CA LEU A 238 8.30 -5.19 -8.11
C LEU A 238 9.38 -5.60 -7.12
N LYS A 239 10.01 -6.74 -7.39
CA LYS A 239 11.16 -7.23 -6.63
C LYS A 239 12.21 -7.80 -7.57
N GLN A 240 13.44 -7.34 -7.45
CA GLN A 240 14.59 -7.95 -8.09
C GLN A 240 15.09 -9.10 -7.24
N VAL A 241 15.23 -10.28 -7.85
CA VAL A 241 15.77 -11.49 -7.22
C VAL A 241 16.86 -12.04 -8.14
N GLN A 242 18.09 -12.08 -7.67
CA GLN A 242 19.25 -12.61 -8.42
C GLN A 242 19.43 -11.95 -9.81
N GLY A 243 19.25 -10.63 -9.89
CA GLY A 243 19.40 -9.87 -11.15
C GLY A 243 18.24 -10.02 -12.14
N ARG A 244 17.17 -10.73 -11.77
CA ARG A 244 15.91 -10.76 -12.55
C ARG A 244 14.88 -9.87 -11.87
N THR A 245 14.19 -9.05 -12.66
CA THR A 245 13.06 -8.25 -12.16
C THR A 245 11.80 -9.10 -12.17
N LEU A 246 11.26 -9.39 -11.00
CA LEU A 246 9.95 -9.99 -10.82
C LEU A 246 8.92 -8.86 -10.69
N VAL A 247 8.04 -8.76 -11.69
CA VAL A 247 6.88 -7.87 -11.64
C VAL A 247 5.66 -8.70 -11.36
N VAL A 248 4.93 -8.33 -10.32
CA VAL A 248 3.65 -8.92 -9.95
C VAL A 248 2.58 -7.88 -10.18
N ASN A 249 1.95 -8.03 -11.33
CA ASN A 249 0.61 -7.55 -11.55
C ASN A 249 -0.33 -8.64 -11.01
N GLY A 250 -1.46 -8.28 -10.39
CA GLY A 250 -2.45 -9.23 -9.88
C GLY A 250 -2.97 -10.21 -10.94
N ALA A 251 -4.04 -10.94 -10.65
CA ALA A 251 -4.62 -11.88 -11.62
C ALA A 251 -5.06 -11.23 -12.96
N SER A 252 -5.15 -9.89 -13.02
CA SER A 252 -5.31 -9.13 -14.26
C SER A 252 -3.96 -8.54 -14.70
N ALA A 253 -3.76 -8.42 -16.02
CA ALA A 253 -2.57 -7.82 -16.63
C ALA A 253 -2.25 -6.39 -16.10
N ASN A 254 -3.21 -5.74 -15.42
CA ASN A 254 -3.17 -4.36 -14.95
C ASN A 254 -2.91 -4.18 -13.44
N GLY A 255 -2.48 -5.22 -12.71
CA GLY A 255 -2.23 -5.12 -11.27
C GLY A 255 -3.36 -5.69 -10.40
N LEU A 256 -3.20 -5.62 -9.07
CA LEU A 256 -4.31 -5.80 -8.13
C LEU A 256 -5.12 -4.51 -8.13
N ASN A 257 -6.16 -4.50 -8.96
CA ASN A 257 -7.01 -3.33 -9.16
C ASN A 257 -8.42 -3.58 -8.61
N ILE A 258 -8.92 -2.66 -7.79
CA ILE A 258 -10.30 -2.65 -7.30
C ILE A 258 -10.82 -1.21 -7.17
N THR A 259 -12.08 -1.01 -7.53
CA THR A 259 -12.80 0.23 -7.22
C THR A 259 -13.70 -0.01 -6.01
N VAL A 260 -13.56 0.83 -5.00
CA VAL A 260 -14.33 0.76 -3.75
C VAL A 260 -15.30 1.92 -3.69
N PHE A 261 -16.55 1.63 -3.37
CA PHE A 261 -17.59 2.60 -3.08
C PHE A 261 -17.83 2.62 -1.56
N PRO A 262 -17.50 3.71 -0.85
CA PRO A 262 -17.74 3.78 0.59
C PRO A 262 -19.23 3.68 0.90
N ARG A 263 -19.61 2.81 1.86
CA ARG A 263 -21.03 2.51 2.11
C ARG A 263 -21.72 3.61 2.92
N ASN A 264 -20.96 4.28 3.78
CA ASN A 264 -21.52 5.20 4.76
C ASN A 264 -21.70 6.64 4.24
N ILE A 265 -21.28 6.92 2.99
CA ILE A 265 -21.51 8.23 2.34
C ILE A 265 -22.99 8.40 1.95
N ASN A 266 -23.66 7.32 1.51
CA ASN A 266 -25.02 7.38 0.91
C ASN A 266 -26.13 6.72 1.75
N ALA A 267 -25.83 6.23 2.96
CA ALA A 267 -26.73 5.35 3.73
C ALA A 267 -28.05 5.97 4.20
N GLY A 268 -28.27 7.28 4.03
CA GLY A 268 -29.55 7.97 4.26
C GLY A 268 -30.12 8.69 3.05
N ALA A 269 -29.61 8.43 1.83
CA ALA A 269 -30.26 8.88 0.59
C ALA A 269 -31.40 7.94 0.14
N ALA A 270 -31.72 6.90 0.93
CA ALA A 270 -32.91 6.11 0.75
C ALA A 270 -34.06 6.74 1.56
N THR A 271 -35.16 7.05 0.87
CA THR A 271 -36.48 7.51 1.33
C THR A 271 -36.64 8.99 1.66
N ASN A 272 -37.08 9.77 0.65
CA ASN A 272 -38.46 10.25 0.56
C ASN A 272 -38.86 10.40 -0.92
#